data_AF-A0A316RVN7-F1
#
_entry.id   AF-A0A316RVN7-F1
#
_cell.length_a   1.000
_cell.length_b   1.000
_cell.length_c   1.000
_cell.angle_alpha   90.00
_cell.angle_beta   90.00
_cell.angle_gamma   90.00
#
_symmetry.space_group_name_H-M   'P 1'
#
loop_
_entity.id
_entity.type
_entity.pdbx_description
1 polymer ?
#
loop_
_entity_poly.entity_id
_entity_poly.type
_entity_poly.pdbx_seq_one_letter_code
_entity_poly.pdbx_strand_id
1 'polypeptide(L)'
;MKRSTFIANAAVWGVISAICVVFLAWSASVGGDFGDNIALLTMAVFAKPVGAFSIAALLTTSLVHKFDLKLGHGMRIAWRVLGVVPAVAFMLSPFMIPVLPSGAATAFAVVLLAAMAIPVLFLLFGLFYGLSLAGEKPDEDEEDDAE
;
A
#
# COMPACT_ATOMS: atom_id res chain seq x y z
N MET A 1 -11.24 -5.59 16.48
CA MET A 1 -11.76 -5.13 15.15
C MET A 1 -13.04 -5.88 14.77
N LYS A 2 -14.02 -5.23 14.09
CA LYS A 2 -15.25 -5.90 13.61
C LYS A 2 -14.95 -6.94 12.51
N ARG A 3 -15.62 -8.11 12.58
CA ARG A 3 -15.42 -9.22 11.63
C ARG A 3 -15.73 -8.85 10.17
N SER A 4 -16.75 -8.02 9.94
CA SER A 4 -17.09 -7.54 8.59
C SER A 4 -15.99 -6.68 7.98
N THR A 5 -15.36 -5.79 8.77
CA THR A 5 -14.23 -4.97 8.35
C THR A 5 -13.01 -5.81 7.99
N PHE A 6 -12.74 -6.86 8.77
CA PHE A 6 -11.67 -7.81 8.46
C PHE A 6 -11.89 -8.49 7.11
N ILE A 7 -13.08 -9.08 6.88
CA ILE A 7 -13.40 -9.80 5.65
C ILE A 7 -13.34 -8.88 4.43
N ALA A 8 -13.90 -7.67 4.53
CA ALA A 8 -13.86 -6.70 3.43
C ALA A 8 -12.41 -6.34 3.04
N ASN A 9 -11.55 -6.07 4.03
CA ASN A 9 -10.13 -5.77 3.77
C ASN A 9 -9.38 -6.99 3.23
N ALA A 10 -9.62 -8.18 3.79
CA ALA A 10 -9.00 -9.41 3.32
C ALA A 10 -9.37 -9.69 1.85
N ALA A 11 -10.64 -9.49 1.48
CA ALA A 11 -11.09 -9.66 0.10
C ALA A 11 -10.47 -8.62 -0.84
N VAL A 12 -10.56 -7.32 -0.51
CA VAL A 12 -10.06 -6.23 -1.36
C VAL A 12 -8.56 -6.36 -1.58
N TRP A 13 -7.78 -6.43 -0.50
CA TRP A 13 -6.33 -6.50 -0.61
C TRP A 13 -5.86 -7.86 -1.16
N GLY A 14 -6.62 -8.93 -0.92
CA GLY A 14 -6.37 -10.26 -1.49
C GLY A 14 -6.48 -10.26 -3.01
N VAL A 15 -7.56 -9.68 -3.53
CA VAL A 15 -7.77 -9.55 -4.97
C VAL A 15 -6.70 -8.65 -5.60
N ILE A 16 -6.39 -7.51 -4.99
CA ILE A 16 -5.33 -6.60 -5.49
C ILE A 16 -3.98 -7.31 -5.52
N SER A 17 -3.61 -8.01 -4.44
CA SER A 17 -2.35 -8.76 -4.37
C SER A 17 -2.27 -9.83 -5.47
N ALA A 18 -3.35 -10.60 -5.67
CA ALA A 18 -3.42 -11.64 -6.69
C ALA A 18 -3.26 -11.06 -8.10
N ILE A 19 -3.96 -9.95 -8.40
CA ILE A 19 -3.85 -9.26 -9.69
C ILE A 19 -2.42 -8.77 -9.92
N CYS A 20 -1.79 -8.13 -8.92
CA CYS A 20 -0.41 -7.66 -9.03
C CYS A 20 0.58 -8.81 -9.26
N VAL A 21 0.44 -9.93 -8.53
CA VAL A 21 1.31 -11.10 -8.69
C VAL A 21 1.14 -11.73 -10.07
N VAL A 22 -0.10 -11.95 -10.52
CA VAL A 22 -0.39 -12.52 -11.85
C VAL A 22 0.15 -11.61 -12.95
N PHE A 23 -0.08 -10.29 -12.84
CA PHE A 23 0.42 -9.33 -13.81
C PHE A 23 1.94 -9.29 -13.87
N LEU A 24 2.63 -9.26 -12.72
CA LEU A 24 4.09 -9.25 -12.68
C LEU A 24 4.67 -10.56 -13.22
N ALA A 25 4.10 -11.71 -12.88
CA ALA A 25 4.51 -13.01 -13.42
C ALA A 25 4.33 -13.07 -14.94
N TRP A 26 3.18 -12.61 -15.42
CA TRP A 26 2.92 -12.51 -16.85
C TRP A 26 3.91 -11.54 -17.54
N SER A 27 4.14 -10.35 -17.01
CA SER A 27 5.11 -9.40 -17.57
C SER A 27 6.52 -9.96 -17.64
N ALA A 28 6.93 -10.74 -16.64
CA ALA A 28 8.24 -11.39 -16.63
C ALA A 28 8.34 -12.49 -17.69
N SER A 29 7.22 -13.15 -18.03
CA SER A 29 7.17 -14.19 -19.06
C SER A 29 7.22 -13.66 -20.50
N VAL A 30 6.83 -12.41 -20.73
CA VAL A 30 6.75 -11.79 -22.07
C VAL A 30 8.11 -11.27 -22.57
N GLY A 31 9.08 -11.03 -21.68
CA GLY A 31 10.45 -10.67 -22.08
C GLY A 31 10.55 -9.31 -22.79
N GLY A 32 11.38 -9.23 -23.84
CA GLY A 32 11.78 -7.98 -24.51
C GLY A 32 10.63 -7.16 -25.12
N ASP A 33 9.59 -7.82 -25.64
CA ASP A 33 8.41 -7.16 -26.24
C ASP A 33 7.59 -6.33 -25.23
N PHE A 34 7.73 -6.63 -23.94
CA PHE A 34 7.12 -5.83 -22.87
C PHE A 34 7.80 -4.46 -22.72
N GLY A 35 9.08 -4.37 -23.09
CA GLY A 35 9.92 -3.17 -23.01
C GLY A 35 9.47 -2.05 -23.97
N ASP A 36 8.94 -2.43 -25.12
CA ASP A 36 8.60 -1.52 -26.21
C ASP A 36 7.26 -0.80 -26.00
N ASN A 37 6.44 -1.28 -25.06
CA ASN A 37 5.17 -0.65 -24.71
C ASN A 37 5.28 0.16 -23.40
N ILE A 38 5.44 1.48 -23.54
CA ILE A 38 5.58 2.42 -22.42
C ILE A 38 4.42 2.32 -21.42
N ALA A 39 3.19 2.06 -21.89
CA ALA A 39 2.04 1.93 -21.00
C ALA A 39 2.13 0.66 -20.13
N LEU A 40 2.53 -0.47 -20.72
CA LEU A 40 2.75 -1.72 -19.98
C LEU A 40 3.93 -1.61 -19.02
N LEU A 41 5.01 -0.97 -19.45
CA LEU A 41 6.19 -0.73 -18.61
C LEU A 41 5.84 0.15 -17.40
N THR A 42 5.06 1.21 -17.62
CA THR A 42 4.52 2.05 -16.54
C THR A 42 3.68 1.23 -15.56
N MET A 43 2.77 0.39 -16.04
CA MET A 43 1.95 -0.47 -15.19
C MET A 43 2.79 -1.44 -14.34
N ALA A 44 3.86 -2.01 -14.89
CA ALA A 44 4.78 -2.88 -14.14
C ALA A 44 5.55 -2.15 -13.03
N VAL A 45 5.86 -0.88 -13.24
CA VAL A 45 6.49 -0.03 -12.23
C VAL A 45 5.56 0.22 -11.05
N PHE A 46 4.25 0.40 -11.29
CA PHE A 46 3.26 0.56 -10.22
C PHE A 46 2.84 -0.76 -9.57
N ALA A 47 2.78 -1.85 -10.32
CA ALA A 47 2.31 -3.14 -9.81
C ALA A 47 3.16 -3.67 -8.64
N LYS A 48 4.48 -3.41 -8.63
CA LYS A 48 5.37 -3.80 -7.52
C LYS A 48 5.02 -3.10 -6.19
N PRO A 49 4.99 -1.76 -6.08
CA PRO A 49 4.61 -1.07 -4.85
C PRO A 49 3.15 -1.31 -4.47
N VAL A 50 2.20 -1.36 -5.41
CA VAL A 50 0.80 -1.71 -5.11
C VAL A 50 0.71 -3.11 -4.51
N GLY A 51 1.39 -4.08 -5.13
CA GLY A 51 1.47 -5.46 -4.63
C GLY A 51 2.09 -5.52 -3.23
N ALA A 52 3.18 -4.80 -3.00
CA ALA A 52 3.82 -4.70 -1.69
C ALA A 52 2.88 -4.13 -0.62
N PHE A 53 2.23 -3.00 -0.90
CA PHE A 53 1.27 -2.39 0.02
C PHE A 53 0.11 -3.32 0.35
N SER A 54 -0.48 -3.94 -0.68
CA SER A 54 -1.63 -4.83 -0.49
C SER A 54 -1.27 -6.07 0.34
N ILE A 55 -0.11 -6.67 0.13
CA ILE A 55 0.38 -7.80 0.94
C ILE A 55 0.62 -7.36 2.39
N ALA A 56 1.29 -6.22 2.61
CA ALA A 56 1.51 -5.70 3.95
C ALA A 56 0.18 -5.38 4.66
N ALA A 57 -0.75 -4.69 3.98
CA ALA A 57 -2.08 -4.41 4.50
C ALA A 57 -2.80 -5.69 4.92
N LEU A 58 -2.78 -6.74 4.09
CA LEU A 58 -3.35 -8.06 4.43
C LEU A 58 -2.74 -8.65 5.69
N LEU A 59 -1.41 -8.72 5.74
CA LEU A 59 -0.70 -9.33 6.87
C LEU A 59 -0.97 -8.56 8.14
N THR A 60 -0.87 -7.23 8.10
CA THR A 60 -1.04 -6.41 9.29
C THR A 60 -2.50 -6.35 9.74
N THR A 61 -3.48 -6.28 8.83
CA THR A 61 -4.89 -6.42 9.20
C THR A 61 -5.19 -7.80 9.81
N SER A 62 -4.53 -8.87 9.33
CA SER A 62 -4.64 -10.22 9.91
C SER A 62 -4.03 -10.28 11.32
N LEU A 63 -2.88 -9.64 11.54
CA LEU A 63 -2.27 -9.53 12.87
C LEU A 63 -3.16 -8.73 13.83
N VAL A 64 -3.66 -7.58 13.40
CA VAL A 64 -4.58 -6.74 14.18
C VAL A 64 -5.83 -7.51 14.57
N HIS A 65 -6.39 -8.33 13.67
CA HIS A 65 -7.53 -9.17 13.99
C HIS A 65 -7.17 -10.27 14.99
N LYS A 66 -6.07 -11.00 14.74
CA LYS A 66 -5.65 -12.16 15.54
C LYS A 66 -5.25 -11.78 16.96
N PHE A 67 -4.60 -10.64 17.13
CA PHE A 67 -4.12 -10.14 18.42
C PHE A 67 -5.05 -9.12 19.07
N ASP A 68 -6.20 -8.83 18.45
CA ASP A 68 -7.17 -7.79 18.85
C ASP A 68 -6.51 -6.50 19.34
N LEU A 69 -5.57 -5.99 18.54
CA LEU A 69 -4.80 -4.79 18.89
C LEU A 69 -5.73 -3.60 19.09
N LYS A 70 -5.47 -2.84 20.16
CA LYS A 70 -6.18 -1.59 20.49
C LYS A 70 -5.21 -0.42 20.38
N LEU A 71 -5.65 0.64 19.73
CA LEU A 71 -4.91 1.90 19.59
C LEU A 71 -5.83 3.06 19.97
N GLY A 72 -5.26 4.09 20.59
CA GLY A 72 -5.97 5.34 20.86
C GLY A 72 -6.38 6.06 19.56
N HIS A 73 -7.43 6.87 19.65
CA HIS A 73 -8.05 7.51 18.48
C HIS A 73 -7.06 8.33 17.64
N GLY A 74 -6.27 9.20 18.29
CA GLY A 74 -5.27 10.04 17.61
C GLY A 74 -4.18 9.23 16.91
N MET A 75 -3.73 8.13 17.52
CA MET A 75 -2.72 7.26 16.94
C MET A 75 -3.25 6.53 15.71
N ARG A 76 -4.52 6.10 15.70
CA ARG A 76 -5.15 5.49 14.52
C ARG A 76 -5.19 6.45 13.34
N ILE A 77 -5.54 7.71 13.57
CA ILE A 77 -5.57 8.73 12.51
C ILE A 77 -4.16 8.96 11.97
N ALA A 78 -3.16 9.12 12.84
CA ALA A 78 -1.77 9.30 12.43
C ALA A 78 -1.28 8.14 11.55
N TRP A 79 -1.51 6.89 11.97
CA TRP A 79 -1.17 5.70 11.18
C TRP A 79 -1.90 5.64 9.84
N ARG A 80 -3.16 6.08 9.80
CA ARG A 80 -3.95 6.10 8.56
C ARG A 80 -3.43 7.13 7.57
N VAL A 81 -3.08 8.32 8.05
CA VAL A 81 -2.49 9.38 7.23
C VAL A 81 -1.13 8.93 6.68
N LEU A 82 -0.26 8.39 7.54
CA LEU A 82 1.06 7.89 7.16
C LEU A 82 1.00 6.71 6.20
N GLY A 83 -0.01 5.83 6.31
CA GLY A 83 -0.20 4.70 5.41
C GLY A 83 -0.82 5.08 4.08
N VAL A 84 -1.85 5.92 4.06
CA VAL A 84 -2.66 6.15 2.84
C VAL A 84 -2.17 7.33 2.03
N VAL A 85 -1.82 8.45 2.66
CA VAL A 85 -1.54 9.71 1.93
C VAL A 85 -0.33 9.57 1.00
N PRO A 86 0.84 9.04 1.44
CA PRO A 86 1.98 8.85 0.55
C PRO A 86 1.68 7.85 -0.58
N ALA A 87 0.93 6.79 -0.29
CA ALA A 87 0.56 5.78 -1.28
C ALA A 87 -0.33 6.37 -2.38
N VAL A 88 -1.34 7.17 -2.00
CA VAL A 88 -2.22 7.87 -2.95
C VAL A 88 -1.44 8.93 -3.74
N ALA A 89 -0.58 9.72 -3.07
CA ALA A 89 0.24 10.72 -3.74
C ALA A 89 1.14 10.09 -4.81
N PHE A 90 1.74 8.93 -4.52
CA PHE A 90 2.53 8.19 -5.50
C PHE A 90 1.68 7.63 -6.65
N MET A 91 0.48 7.09 -6.38
CA MET A 91 -0.44 6.65 -7.45
C MET A 91 -0.87 7.81 -8.37
N LEU A 92 -0.97 9.02 -7.84
CA LEU A 92 -1.33 10.21 -8.61
C LEU A 92 -0.13 10.87 -9.30
N SER A 93 1.10 10.48 -8.96
CA SER A 93 2.32 11.06 -9.53
C SER A 93 2.41 11.03 -11.07
N PRO A 94 1.88 10.03 -11.81
CA PRO A 94 1.88 10.05 -13.28
C PRO A 94 1.12 11.23 -13.88
N PHE A 95 0.08 11.71 -13.20
CA PHE A 95 -0.73 12.84 -13.66
C PHE A 95 -0.08 14.20 -13.35
N MET A 96 0.92 14.22 -12.47
CA MET A 96 1.58 15.43 -11.97
C MET A 96 2.94 15.69 -12.60
N ILE A 97 3.55 14.70 -13.26
CA ILE A 97 4.83 14.86 -13.96
C ILE A 97 4.54 15.10 -15.45
N PRO A 98 4.58 16.36 -15.95
CA PRO A 98 4.62 16.58 -17.39
C PRO A 98 5.89 15.92 -17.92
N VAL A 99 5.71 15.08 -18.94
CA VAL A 99 6.75 14.29 -19.63
C VAL A 99 8.01 15.16 -19.83
N LEU A 100 9.07 14.89 -19.06
CA LEU A 100 10.34 15.61 -19.20
C LEU A 100 10.92 15.36 -20.60
N PRO A 101 11.54 16.38 -21.23
CA PRO A 101 11.95 16.36 -22.64
C PRO A 101 13.09 15.38 -22.98
N SER A 102 13.61 14.63 -22.02
CA SER A 102 14.58 13.53 -22.21
C SER A 102 14.04 12.22 -21.59
N GLY A 103 12.91 11.77 -22.12
CA GLY A 103 11.99 10.82 -21.48
C GLY A 103 12.49 9.38 -21.24
N ALA A 104 13.65 8.96 -21.75
CA ALA A 104 14.12 7.58 -21.55
C ALA A 104 15.03 7.43 -20.32
N ALA A 105 16.05 8.27 -20.18
CA ALA A 105 17.07 8.12 -19.12
C ALA A 105 16.58 8.59 -17.74
N THR A 106 15.75 9.65 -17.70
CA THR A 106 15.13 10.14 -16.46
C THR A 106 14.00 9.23 -15.99
N ALA A 107 13.16 8.73 -16.91
CA ALA A 107 12.17 7.71 -16.58
C ALA A 107 12.84 6.41 -16.13
N PHE A 108 13.91 5.96 -16.79
CA PHE A 108 14.66 4.76 -16.39
C PHE A 108 15.35 4.91 -15.03
N ALA A 109 15.91 6.09 -14.71
CA ALA A 109 16.50 6.37 -13.40
C ALA A 109 15.44 6.46 -12.30
N VAL A 110 14.29 7.08 -12.55
CA VAL A 110 13.14 7.08 -11.62
C VAL A 110 12.60 5.67 -11.45
N VAL A 111 12.50 4.88 -12.51
CA VAL A 111 12.10 3.46 -12.49
C VAL A 111 13.10 2.59 -11.72
N LEU A 112 14.41 2.82 -11.84
CA LEU A 112 15.44 2.09 -11.10
C LEU A 112 15.51 2.48 -9.62
N LEU A 113 15.42 3.78 -9.31
CA LEU A 113 15.35 4.26 -7.92
C LEU A 113 14.03 3.81 -7.26
N ALA A 114 12.94 3.81 -8.04
CA ALA A 114 11.65 3.27 -7.64
C ALA A 114 11.67 1.76 -7.44
N ALA A 115 12.41 1.01 -8.25
CA ALA A 115 12.40 -0.44 -8.20
C ALA A 115 13.04 -1.03 -6.93
N MET A 116 13.94 -0.30 -6.25
CA MET A 116 14.70 -0.82 -5.11
C MET A 116 14.13 -0.42 -3.75
N ALA A 117 13.83 0.87 -3.54
CA ALA A 117 13.41 1.36 -2.21
C ALA A 117 11.88 1.52 -2.06
N ILE A 118 11.17 1.79 -3.15
CA ILE A 118 9.73 2.11 -3.08
C ILE A 118 8.87 0.91 -2.68
N PRO A 119 9.13 -0.34 -3.11
CA PRO A 119 8.37 -1.48 -2.61
C PRO A 119 8.49 -1.63 -1.09
N VAL A 120 9.67 -1.37 -0.51
CA VAL A 120 9.89 -1.44 0.94
C VAL A 120 9.13 -0.34 1.68
N LEU A 121 9.13 0.88 1.15
CA LEU A 121 8.29 1.97 1.70
C LEU A 121 6.80 1.63 1.62
N PHE A 122 6.35 0.99 0.54
CA PHE A 122 4.96 0.57 0.38
C PHE A 122 4.59 -0.59 1.32
N LEU A 123 5.53 -1.47 1.67
CA LEU A 123 5.34 -2.43 2.76
C LEU A 123 5.09 -1.70 4.08
N LEU A 124 5.90 -0.68 4.41
CA LEU A 124 5.72 0.13 5.62
C LEU A 124 4.37 0.86 5.61
N PHE A 125 3.99 1.46 4.48
CA PHE A 125 2.71 2.14 4.35
C PHE A 125 1.51 1.18 4.49
N GLY A 126 1.61 -0.03 3.91
CA GLY A 126 0.59 -1.07 4.07
C GLY A 126 0.49 -1.54 5.52
N LEU A 127 1.62 -1.61 6.23
CA LEU A 127 1.65 -1.89 7.66
C LEU A 127 0.95 -0.80 8.47
N PHE A 128 1.27 0.47 8.23
CA PHE A 128 0.60 1.59 8.92
C PHE A 128 -0.89 1.62 8.63
N TYR A 129 -1.28 1.35 7.39
CA TYR A 129 -2.68 1.19 7.03
C TYR A 129 -3.35 0.07 7.84
N GLY A 130 -2.75 -1.13 7.90
CA GLY A 130 -3.32 -2.23 8.65
C GLY A 130 -3.43 -1.94 10.15
N LEU A 131 -2.43 -1.29 10.75
CA LEU A 131 -2.47 -0.84 12.15
C LEU A 131 -3.58 0.17 12.41
N SER A 132 -3.87 1.07 11.47
CA SER A 132 -4.95 2.06 11.63
C SER A 132 -6.34 1.44 11.82
N LEU A 133 -6.51 0.16 11.43
CA LEU A 133 -7.74 -0.62 11.59
C LEU A 133 -7.86 -1.31 12.97
N ALA A 134 -6.91 -1.08 13.88
CA ALA A 134 -6.98 -1.53 15.26
C ALA A 134 -8.27 -1.07 15.96
N GLY A 135 -8.67 -1.83 16.98
CA GLY A 135 -9.75 -1.44 17.87
C GLY A 135 -9.43 -0.15 18.60
N GLU A 136 -10.47 0.52 19.09
CA GLU A 136 -10.32 1.72 19.91
C GLU A 136 -9.97 1.30 21.34
N LYS A 137 -8.92 1.88 21.91
CA LYS A 137 -8.73 1.84 23.38
C LYS A 137 -9.72 2.86 23.96
N PRO A 138 -10.52 2.52 24.97
CA PRO A 138 -11.30 3.52 25.69
C PRO A 138 -10.34 4.57 26.26
N ASP A 139 -10.69 5.84 26.13
CA ASP A 139 -9.90 6.93 26.68
C ASP A 139 -9.94 6.83 28.21
N GLU A 140 -8.79 7.05 28.87
CA GLU A 140 -8.63 6.92 30.33
C GLU A 140 -9.45 7.97 31.11
N ASP A 141 -10.12 8.89 30.42
CA ASP A 141 -10.96 9.94 30.99
C ASP A 141 -12.37 9.46 31.40
N GLU A 142 -12.77 8.20 31.10
CA GLU A 142 -14.05 7.63 31.55
C GLU A 142 -13.97 6.91 32.92
N GLU A 143 -12.78 6.77 33.53
CA GLU A 143 -12.64 6.10 34.84
C GLU A 143 -12.82 7.06 36.04
N ASP A 144 -12.67 8.39 35.86
CA ASP A 144 -12.74 9.38 36.95
C ASP A 144 -14.14 9.98 37.20
N ASP A 145 -15.13 9.72 36.34
CA ASP A 145 -16.52 10.21 36.50
C ASP A 145 -17.44 9.21 37.26
N ALA A 146 -16.86 8.17 37.86
CA ALA A 146 -17.59 7.09 38.54
C ALA A 146 -17.40 7.02 40.07
N GLU A 147 -16.85 8.05 40.72
CA GLU A 147 -16.78 8.16 42.20
C GLU A 147 -17.74 9.21 42.79
#